data_AF-A0A959ZQG7-F1
#
_entry.id   AF-A0A959ZQG7-F1
#
_cell.length_a   1.000
_cell.length_b   1.000
_cell.length_c   1.000
_cell.angle_alpha   90.00
_cell.angle_beta   90.00
_cell.angle_gamma   90.00
#
_symmetry.space_group_name_H-M   'P 1'
#
loop_
_entity.id
_entity.type
_entity.pdbx_description
1 polymer ?
#
loop_
_entity_poly.entity_id
_entity_poly.type
_entity_poly.pdbx_seq_one_letter_code
_entity_poly.pdbx_strand_id
1 'polypeptide(L)'
;LDIALSGLHNPDREVRRSTAEAITEALEPGVRTRAYVFNTLLQNKATMDRLREYPHWLATRNLSNEASDESVQALVEAVKGRYDLARSWYRTKAKLLEIEKLADYDRMAAIATDDVTIEWDEGREIVQSAFDSLAPQAGEVVGRFFEDRWIDAPPAPNKRGGAFSASTVPSVHPYVMLNYTDRRRDVLTLAHELGHGLHQALAAKQGIFHQDTPLTVAETASVFAEELVFGRLLAAEDDPASRLGLLSESVEGQIATIFRQIAMNQFEDQVHNARRTEGELSVERFGEIWAGTQEDLLGDSVEVTDGYRSWWSYVPHFIGSPGYVYAYAYGQLLALSVYRLYEEQGEAIVPGYLEMLTAGGSKSPEQLGALVGVDLGDPAFWDNGLDLVAGQIEAARTAADEVIEARSKG
;
A
#
# COMPACT_ATOMS: atom_id res chain seq x y z
N LEU A 1 -1.05 18.43 11.68
CA LEU A 1 -0.48 17.08 11.86
C LEU A 1 0.39 16.70 10.67
N ASP A 2 -0.14 16.76 9.44
CA ASP A 2 0.61 16.38 8.22
C ASP A 2 1.94 17.12 8.04
N ILE A 3 1.97 18.43 8.32
CA ILE A 3 3.23 19.22 8.32
C ILE A 3 4.24 18.63 9.31
N ALA A 4 3.81 18.26 10.52
CA ALA A 4 4.69 17.66 11.52
C ALA A 4 5.14 16.25 11.10
N LEU A 5 4.24 15.41 10.59
CA LEU A 5 4.57 14.08 10.08
C LEU A 5 5.62 14.13 8.95
N SER A 6 5.57 15.16 8.09
CA SER A 6 6.58 15.35 7.04
C SER A 6 8.00 15.54 7.60
N GLY A 7 8.13 16.07 8.83
CA GLY A 7 9.41 16.22 9.51
C GLY A 7 10.08 14.88 9.86
N LEU A 8 9.34 13.77 9.90
CA LEU A 8 9.89 12.43 10.14
C LEU A 8 10.71 11.89 8.95
N HIS A 9 10.60 12.53 7.78
CA HIS A 9 11.43 12.22 6.61
C HIS A 9 12.78 12.97 6.61
N ASN A 10 13.00 13.88 7.57
CA ASN A 10 14.20 14.70 7.60
C ASN A 10 15.47 13.83 7.73
N PRO A 11 16.56 14.12 6.99
CA PRO A 11 17.81 13.38 7.11
C PRO A 11 18.44 13.51 8.51
N ASP A 12 18.24 14.62 9.21
CA ASP A 12 18.74 14.83 10.57
C ASP A 12 17.88 14.08 11.59
N ARG A 13 18.51 13.13 12.30
CA ARG A 13 17.87 12.31 13.33
C ARG A 13 17.33 13.13 14.50
N GLU A 14 18.00 14.20 14.90
CA GLU A 14 17.55 15.03 16.02
C GLU A 14 16.28 15.82 15.64
N VAL A 15 16.18 16.25 14.38
CA VAL A 15 14.95 16.83 13.85
C VAL A 15 13.82 15.81 13.87
N ARG A 16 14.05 14.56 13.45
CA ARG A 16 13.03 13.50 13.51
C ARG A 16 12.58 13.21 14.94
N ARG A 17 13.54 13.09 15.86
CA ARG A 17 13.26 12.82 17.29
C ARG A 17 12.43 13.93 17.90
N SER A 18 12.90 15.18 17.82
CA SER A 18 12.17 16.35 18.37
C SER A 18 10.80 16.53 17.72
N THR A 19 10.67 16.19 16.43
CA THR A 19 9.38 16.16 15.72
C THR A 19 8.44 15.10 16.31
N ALA A 20 8.92 13.89 16.57
CA ALA A 20 8.12 12.81 17.14
C ALA A 20 7.69 13.10 18.60
N GLU A 21 8.58 13.70 19.39
CA GLU A 21 8.28 14.19 20.74
C GLU A 21 7.19 15.28 20.69
N ALA A 22 7.31 16.26 19.79
CA ALA A 22 6.31 17.31 19.60
C ALA A 22 4.95 16.78 19.10
N ILE A 23 4.94 15.77 18.22
CA ILE A 23 3.71 15.07 17.81
C ILE A 23 3.06 14.40 19.02
N THR A 24 3.84 13.69 19.83
CA THR A 24 3.36 13.02 21.03
C THR A 24 2.74 14.01 22.02
N GLU A 25 3.43 15.12 22.29
CA GLU A 25 2.92 16.20 23.15
C GLU A 25 1.62 16.79 22.57
N ALA A 26 1.56 17.03 21.27
CA ALA A 26 0.36 17.57 20.61
C ALA A 26 -0.82 16.60 20.62
N LEU A 27 -0.57 15.29 20.74
CA LEU A 27 -1.61 14.27 20.89
C LEU A 27 -2.09 14.12 22.33
N GLU A 28 -1.33 14.51 23.35
CA GLU A 28 -1.76 14.35 24.74
C GLU A 28 -3.09 15.09 25.04
N PRO A 29 -3.26 16.38 24.63
CA PRO A 29 -4.54 17.06 24.78
C PRO A 29 -5.70 16.30 24.11
N GLY A 30 -6.74 16.02 24.89
CA GLY A 30 -7.95 15.38 24.40
C GLY A 30 -7.83 13.88 24.12
N VAL A 31 -6.71 13.22 24.46
CA VAL A 31 -6.57 11.75 24.29
C VAL A 31 -7.67 10.98 25.02
N ARG A 32 -8.07 11.44 26.22
CA ARG A 32 -9.22 10.88 26.96
C ARG A 32 -10.54 11.03 26.21
N THR A 33 -10.76 12.17 25.56
CA THR A 33 -11.95 12.41 24.72
C THR A 33 -11.94 11.50 23.50
N ARG A 34 -10.80 11.35 22.81
CA ARG A 34 -10.67 10.44 21.67
C ARG A 34 -10.87 8.98 22.09
N ALA A 35 -10.33 8.57 23.24
CA ALA A 35 -10.58 7.24 23.80
C ALA A 35 -12.05 7.00 24.14
N TYR A 36 -12.74 7.99 24.72
CA TYR A 36 -14.17 7.90 24.99
C TYR A 36 -14.99 7.76 23.70
N VAL A 37 -14.69 8.58 22.68
CA VAL A 37 -15.31 8.49 21.35
C VAL A 37 -15.06 7.11 20.75
N PHE A 38 -13.83 6.61 20.79
CA PHE A 38 -13.50 5.31 20.23
C PHE A 38 -14.23 4.18 20.97
N ASN A 39 -14.23 4.15 22.31
CA ASN A 39 -15.02 3.20 23.10
C ASN A 39 -16.52 3.22 22.73
N THR A 40 -17.09 4.40 22.52
CA THR A 40 -18.49 4.56 22.11
C THR A 40 -18.74 3.92 20.74
N LEU A 41 -17.83 4.13 19.79
CA LEU A 41 -17.91 3.52 18.46
C LEU A 41 -17.72 2.00 18.51
N LEU A 42 -16.75 1.50 19.30
CA LEU A 42 -16.54 0.07 19.51
C LEU A 42 -17.79 -0.58 20.13
N GLN A 43 -18.43 0.08 21.10
CA GLN A 43 -19.70 -0.39 21.69
C GLN A 43 -20.84 -0.40 20.68
N ASN A 44 -20.98 0.66 19.90
CA ASN A 44 -21.99 0.75 18.85
C ASN A 44 -21.80 -0.40 17.84
N LYS A 45 -20.57 -0.62 17.37
CA LYS A 45 -20.23 -1.73 16.48
C LYS A 45 -20.59 -3.09 17.10
N ALA A 46 -20.15 -3.37 18.33
CA ALA A 46 -20.47 -4.61 19.03
C ALA A 46 -21.98 -4.82 19.21
N THR A 47 -22.72 -3.75 19.49
CA THR A 47 -24.19 -3.79 19.63
C THR A 47 -24.86 -4.09 18.29
N MET A 48 -24.43 -3.42 17.22
CA MET A 48 -24.96 -3.63 15.87
C MET A 48 -24.66 -5.03 15.35
N ASP A 49 -23.46 -5.55 15.61
CA ASP A 49 -23.06 -6.90 15.22
C ASP A 49 -23.94 -7.94 15.90
N ARG A 50 -24.13 -7.83 17.22
CA ARG A 50 -25.01 -8.72 17.98
C ARG A 50 -26.46 -8.66 17.51
N LEU A 51 -27.00 -7.46 17.27
CA LEU A 51 -28.39 -7.28 16.84
C LEU A 51 -28.65 -7.80 15.42
N ARG A 52 -27.63 -7.84 14.58
CA ARG A 52 -27.70 -8.35 13.20
C ARG A 52 -27.10 -9.75 13.04
N GLU A 53 -26.75 -10.40 14.15
CA GLU A 53 -26.23 -11.77 14.18
C GLU A 53 -24.92 -11.97 13.40
N TYR A 54 -24.08 -10.94 13.32
CA TYR A 54 -22.74 -11.08 12.73
C TYR A 54 -21.81 -11.88 13.67
N PRO A 55 -21.09 -12.89 13.15
CA PRO A 55 -20.34 -13.84 13.97
C PRO A 55 -19.09 -13.25 14.64
N HIS A 56 -18.48 -12.23 14.03
CA HIS A 56 -17.31 -11.53 14.57
C HIS A 56 -17.30 -10.05 14.14
N TRP A 57 -16.38 -9.28 14.72
CA TRP A 57 -16.33 -7.83 14.54
C TRP A 57 -16.07 -7.39 13.10
N LEU A 58 -15.36 -8.20 12.31
CA LEU A 58 -14.96 -7.86 10.95
C LEU A 58 -16.00 -8.26 9.88
N ALA A 59 -16.93 -9.15 10.20
CA ALA A 59 -17.85 -9.76 9.23
C ALA A 59 -18.62 -8.74 8.37
N THR A 60 -19.11 -7.64 8.97
CA THR A 60 -19.80 -6.57 8.22
C THR A 60 -18.92 -5.90 7.19
N ARG A 61 -17.62 -5.76 7.49
CA ARG A 61 -16.66 -5.11 6.61
C ARG A 61 -16.27 -6.06 5.49
N ASN A 62 -16.01 -7.33 5.81
CA ASN A 62 -15.75 -8.38 4.83
C ASN A 62 -16.89 -8.46 3.82
N LEU A 63 -18.14 -8.49 4.29
CA LEU A 63 -19.33 -8.45 3.43
C LEU A 63 -19.37 -7.18 2.55
N SER A 64 -19.08 -6.01 3.11
CA SER A 64 -19.06 -4.74 2.35
C SER A 64 -17.94 -4.68 1.30
N ASN A 65 -16.88 -5.44 1.50
CA ASN A 65 -15.75 -5.56 0.58
C ASN A 65 -15.90 -6.77 -0.36
N GLU A 66 -17.02 -7.50 -0.25
CA GLU A 66 -17.30 -8.75 -0.95
C GLU A 66 -16.21 -9.83 -0.74
N ALA A 67 -15.43 -9.74 0.33
CA ALA A 67 -14.37 -10.69 0.64
C ALA A 67 -14.89 -11.75 1.62
N SER A 68 -14.54 -13.02 1.40
CA SER A 68 -14.74 -14.09 2.38
C SER A 68 -13.92 -13.88 3.65
N ASP A 69 -14.45 -14.34 4.79
CA ASP A 69 -13.73 -14.31 6.07
C ASP A 69 -12.45 -15.15 5.98
N GLU A 70 -12.49 -16.27 5.25
CA GLU A 70 -11.37 -17.15 5.00
C GLU A 70 -10.24 -16.46 4.23
N SER A 71 -10.55 -15.73 3.15
CA SER A 71 -9.52 -15.02 2.38
C SER A 71 -8.84 -13.91 3.19
N VAL A 72 -9.61 -13.18 4.01
CA VAL A 72 -9.06 -12.12 4.88
C VAL A 72 -8.20 -12.72 5.98
N GLN A 73 -8.61 -13.83 6.58
CA GLN A 73 -7.80 -14.53 7.58
C GLN A 73 -6.51 -15.09 6.96
N ALA A 74 -6.57 -15.70 5.78
CA ALA A 74 -5.41 -16.20 5.05
C ALA A 74 -4.39 -15.09 4.77
N LEU A 75 -4.85 -13.91 4.30
CA LEU A 75 -4.00 -12.72 4.12
C LEU A 75 -3.31 -12.31 5.43
N VAL A 76 -4.08 -12.18 6.52
CA VAL A 76 -3.56 -11.75 7.82
C VAL A 76 -2.50 -12.73 8.33
N GLU A 77 -2.74 -14.03 8.21
CA GLU A 77 -1.81 -15.08 8.63
C GLU A 77 -0.52 -15.09 7.80
N ALA A 78 -0.63 -15.00 6.46
CA ALA A 78 0.52 -14.95 5.56
C ALA A 78 1.42 -13.76 5.86
N VAL A 79 0.85 -12.55 5.98
CA VAL A 79 1.63 -11.33 6.24
C VAL A 79 2.27 -11.37 7.63
N LYS A 80 1.55 -11.81 8.67
CA LYS A 80 2.12 -11.98 10.02
C LYS A 80 3.26 -12.99 10.05
N GLY A 81 3.12 -14.07 9.29
CA GLY A 81 4.16 -15.11 9.15
C GLY A 81 5.46 -14.58 8.54
N ARG A 82 5.40 -13.44 7.83
CA ARG A 82 6.53 -12.84 7.11
C ARG A 82 6.96 -11.47 7.63
N TYR A 83 6.63 -11.12 8.88
CA TYR A 83 7.10 -9.88 9.52
C TYR A 83 8.63 -9.76 9.55
N ASP A 84 9.37 -10.86 9.42
CA ASP A 84 10.84 -10.88 9.26
C ASP A 84 11.32 -10.09 8.03
N LEU A 85 10.52 -9.98 6.97
CA LEU A 85 10.83 -9.19 5.78
C LEU A 85 10.95 -7.70 6.11
N ALA A 86 9.93 -7.11 6.76
CA ALA A 86 9.99 -5.72 7.19
C ALA A 86 11.17 -5.48 8.14
N ARG A 87 11.42 -6.43 9.06
CA ARG A 87 12.54 -6.34 10.02
C ARG A 87 13.90 -6.39 9.34
N SER A 88 14.07 -7.21 8.30
CA SER A 88 15.34 -7.32 7.57
C SER A 88 15.67 -6.01 6.86
N TRP A 89 14.67 -5.39 6.23
CA TRP A 89 14.82 -4.06 5.62
C TRP A 89 15.19 -3.00 6.66
N TYR A 90 14.48 -2.93 7.79
CA TYR A 90 14.77 -1.95 8.84
C TYR A 90 16.20 -2.08 9.40
N ARG A 91 16.73 -3.31 9.53
CA ARG A 91 18.14 -3.51 9.91
C ARG A 91 19.11 -2.97 8.87
N THR A 92 18.81 -3.14 7.58
CA THR A 92 19.60 -2.56 6.49
C THR A 92 19.53 -1.04 6.48
N LYS A 93 18.34 -0.48 6.68
CA LYS A 93 18.14 0.96 6.83
C LYS A 93 18.94 1.54 8.00
N ALA A 94 19.01 0.85 9.13
CA ALA A 94 19.85 1.24 10.26
C ALA A 94 21.34 1.36 9.88
N LYS A 95 21.87 0.38 9.13
CA LYS A 95 23.25 0.42 8.61
C LYS A 95 23.47 1.61 7.66
N LEU A 96 22.55 1.84 6.73
CA LEU A 96 22.62 2.92 5.74
C LEU A 96 22.61 4.32 6.38
N LEU A 97 21.92 4.45 7.51
CA LEU A 97 21.82 5.66 8.32
C LEU A 97 22.90 5.76 9.42
N GLU A 98 23.81 4.77 9.49
CA GLU A 98 24.90 4.71 10.48
C GLU A 98 24.42 4.78 11.94
N ILE A 99 23.30 4.13 12.24
CA ILE A 99 22.71 4.06 13.58
C ILE A 99 22.58 2.61 14.04
N GLU A 100 22.86 2.36 15.32
CA GLU A 100 22.85 1.01 15.90
C GLU A 100 21.47 0.35 15.81
N LYS A 101 20.43 1.13 16.12
CA LYS A 101 19.03 0.70 16.09
C LYS A 101 18.13 1.88 15.74
N LEU A 102 17.15 1.63 14.86
CA LEU A 102 16.10 2.60 14.54
C LEU A 102 15.16 2.75 15.74
N ALA A 103 14.67 3.97 15.97
CA ALA A 103 13.45 4.19 16.73
C ALA A 103 12.24 4.31 15.79
N ASP A 104 11.01 4.29 16.31
CA ASP A 104 9.79 4.42 15.51
C ASP A 104 9.78 5.65 14.60
N TYR A 105 10.40 6.75 15.04
CA TYR A 105 10.54 8.00 14.29
C TYR A 105 11.64 7.99 13.22
N ASP A 106 12.49 6.96 13.16
CA ASP A 106 13.51 6.80 12.12
C ASP A 106 12.99 6.04 10.88
N ARG A 107 11.82 5.41 10.98
CA ARG A 107 11.26 4.55 9.91
C ARG A 107 11.04 5.27 8.60
N MET A 108 10.70 6.56 8.64
CA MET A 108 10.41 7.39 7.47
C MET A 108 11.64 8.16 6.95
N ALA A 109 12.79 8.05 7.61
CA ALA A 109 14.00 8.77 7.23
C ALA A 109 14.38 8.48 5.78
N ALA A 110 14.68 9.52 4.99
CA ALA A 110 15.16 9.33 3.62
C ALA A 110 16.54 8.65 3.62
N ILE A 111 16.71 7.60 2.81
CA ILE A 111 17.97 6.86 2.66
C ILE A 111 18.85 7.46 1.56
N ALA A 112 18.22 7.88 0.46
CA ALA A 112 18.87 8.52 -0.68
C ALA A 112 17.92 9.56 -1.26
N THR A 113 18.47 10.70 -1.67
CA THR A 113 17.80 11.63 -2.58
C THR A 113 18.32 11.33 -3.97
N ASP A 114 17.47 10.84 -4.84
CA ASP A 114 17.79 10.77 -6.26
C ASP A 114 17.19 11.98 -6.97
N ASP A 115 18.05 12.74 -7.66
CA ASP A 115 17.68 13.91 -8.47
C ASP A 115 17.46 13.51 -9.95
N VAL A 116 17.25 12.23 -10.24
CA VAL A 116 16.92 11.74 -11.58
C VAL A 116 15.66 12.43 -12.11
N THR A 117 15.86 13.11 -13.23
CA THR A 117 14.83 13.83 -13.97
C THR A 117 14.37 12.97 -15.15
N ILE A 118 13.09 12.66 -15.23
CA ILE A 118 12.46 11.96 -16.36
C ILE A 118 11.37 12.87 -16.92
N GLU A 119 11.65 13.51 -18.05
CA GLU A 119 10.71 14.44 -18.68
C GLU A 119 9.43 13.71 -19.14
N TRP A 120 8.34 14.46 -19.30
CA TRP A 120 7.02 13.91 -19.66
C TRP A 120 7.03 12.97 -20.87
N ASP A 121 7.71 13.33 -21.96
CA ASP A 121 7.72 12.53 -23.18
C ASP A 121 8.46 11.19 -22.97
N GLU A 122 9.57 11.20 -22.22
CA GLU A 122 10.29 9.99 -21.83
C GLU A 122 9.44 9.13 -20.89
N GLY A 123 8.81 9.72 -19.87
CA GLY A 123 7.91 9.03 -18.96
C GLY A 123 6.73 8.38 -19.69
N ARG A 124 6.13 9.08 -20.67
CA ARG A 124 5.08 8.55 -21.55
C ARG A 124 5.58 7.34 -22.33
N GLU A 125 6.75 7.42 -22.96
CA GLU A 125 7.31 6.33 -23.77
C GLU A 125 7.59 5.09 -22.91
N ILE A 126 8.17 5.28 -21.72
CA ILE A 126 8.41 4.19 -20.75
C ILE A 126 7.09 3.49 -20.42
N VAL A 127 6.07 4.25 -20.02
CA VAL A 127 4.78 3.69 -19.60
C VAL A 127 4.05 3.03 -20.79
N GLN A 128 3.97 3.70 -21.94
CA GLN A 128 3.35 3.13 -23.15
C GLN A 128 4.01 1.82 -23.54
N SER A 129 5.34 1.76 -23.56
CA SER A 129 6.09 0.55 -23.93
C SER A 129 5.85 -0.62 -22.97
N ALA A 130 5.58 -0.33 -21.69
CA ALA A 130 5.21 -1.34 -20.69
C ALA A 130 3.85 -1.97 -21.01
N PHE A 131 2.83 -1.16 -21.29
CA PHE A 131 1.51 -1.66 -21.67
C PHE A 131 1.49 -2.35 -23.04
N ASP A 132 2.26 -1.85 -24.02
CA ASP A 132 2.44 -2.50 -25.32
C ASP A 132 3.02 -3.92 -25.17
N SER A 133 3.98 -4.09 -24.26
CA SER A 133 4.59 -5.39 -24.00
C SER A 133 3.70 -6.36 -23.24
N LEU A 134 2.74 -5.85 -22.48
CA LEU A 134 1.78 -6.67 -21.74
C LEU A 134 0.78 -7.32 -22.69
N ALA A 135 0.11 -6.51 -23.52
CA ALA A 135 -0.85 -6.98 -24.51
C ALA A 135 -1.14 -5.88 -25.54
N PRO A 136 -1.37 -6.23 -26.83
CA PRO A 136 -1.78 -5.25 -27.84
C PRO A 136 -3.03 -4.45 -27.45
N GLN A 137 -4.01 -5.10 -26.80
CA GLN A 137 -5.22 -4.43 -26.32
C GLN A 137 -4.92 -3.42 -25.19
N ALA A 138 -3.98 -3.74 -24.30
CA ALA A 138 -3.61 -2.84 -23.20
C ALA A 138 -2.88 -1.60 -23.75
N GLY A 139 -1.92 -1.83 -24.66
CA GLY A 139 -1.22 -0.77 -25.38
C GLY A 139 -2.17 0.16 -26.16
N GLU A 140 -3.15 -0.39 -26.88
CA GLU A 140 -4.16 0.39 -27.60
C GLU A 140 -4.99 1.27 -26.66
N VAL A 141 -5.49 0.71 -25.56
CA VAL A 141 -6.29 1.46 -24.59
C VAL A 141 -5.49 2.58 -23.95
N VAL A 142 -4.27 2.30 -23.48
CA VAL A 142 -3.39 3.28 -22.86
C VAL A 142 -2.93 4.35 -23.86
N GLY A 143 -2.64 3.96 -25.10
CA GLY A 143 -2.26 4.88 -26.18
C GLY A 143 -3.29 5.99 -26.39
N ARG A 144 -4.58 5.64 -26.32
CA ARG A 144 -5.67 6.61 -26.44
C ARG A 144 -5.68 7.67 -25.33
N PHE A 145 -5.26 7.35 -24.10
CA PHE A 145 -5.15 8.37 -23.05
C PHE A 145 -4.20 9.50 -23.45
N PHE A 146 -3.10 9.15 -24.10
CA PHE A 146 -2.12 10.13 -24.58
C PHE A 146 -2.57 10.83 -25.86
N GLU A 147 -3.07 10.08 -26.84
CA GLU A 147 -3.46 10.60 -28.16
C GLU A 147 -4.70 11.52 -28.08
N ASP A 148 -5.73 11.07 -27.35
CA ASP A 148 -7.00 11.78 -27.23
C ASP A 148 -6.99 12.83 -26.09
N ARG A 149 -5.84 12.99 -25.40
CA ARG A 149 -5.61 13.96 -24.30
C ARG A 149 -6.54 13.77 -23.10
N TRP A 150 -6.61 12.54 -22.59
CA TRP A 150 -7.41 12.21 -21.40
C TRP A 150 -6.64 12.36 -20.08
N ILE A 151 -5.40 12.83 -20.15
CA ILE A 151 -4.51 13.04 -19.00
C ILE A 151 -4.32 14.54 -18.76
N ASP A 152 -4.65 15.00 -17.56
CA ASP A 152 -4.26 16.32 -17.05
C ASP A 152 -2.98 16.19 -16.19
N ALA A 153 -1.81 16.33 -16.82
CA ALA A 153 -0.52 15.98 -16.24
C ALA A 153 0.18 17.07 -15.40
N PRO A 154 0.36 18.32 -15.86
CA PRO A 154 1.23 19.28 -15.17
C PRO A 154 0.59 19.85 -13.89
N PRO A 155 1.38 20.22 -12.86
CA PRO A 155 0.86 20.97 -11.73
C PRO A 155 0.39 22.37 -12.18
N ALA A 156 -0.68 22.86 -11.55
CA ALA A 156 -1.21 24.19 -11.83
C ALA A 156 -1.71 24.88 -10.55
N PRO A 157 -1.73 26.23 -10.50
CA PRO A 157 -2.28 26.95 -9.37
C PRO A 157 -3.71 26.50 -9.04
N ASN A 158 -3.97 26.15 -7.78
CA ASN A 158 -5.25 25.63 -7.27
C ASN A 158 -5.68 24.27 -7.85
N LYS A 159 -4.82 23.55 -8.60
CA LYS A 159 -5.06 22.16 -8.96
C LYS A 159 -5.03 21.29 -7.71
N ARG A 160 -5.90 20.28 -7.66
CA ARG A 160 -5.91 19.30 -6.58
C ARG A 160 -4.57 18.57 -6.54
N GLY A 161 -4.00 18.40 -5.34
CA GLY A 161 -2.78 17.62 -5.15
C GLY A 161 -3.01 16.12 -5.31
N GLY A 162 -1.93 15.37 -5.51
CA GLY A 162 -1.95 13.92 -5.71
C GLY A 162 -2.19 13.52 -7.16
N ALA A 163 -2.76 12.34 -7.33
CA ALA A 163 -3.09 11.71 -8.60
C ALA A 163 -4.42 10.94 -8.44
N PHE A 164 -5.16 10.75 -9.54
CA PHE A 164 -6.28 9.81 -9.58
C PHE A 164 -6.69 9.47 -11.02
N SER A 165 -7.38 8.36 -11.17
CA SER A 165 -8.10 7.93 -12.37
C SER A 165 -9.60 7.83 -12.08
N ALA A 166 -10.43 8.40 -12.96
CA ALA A 166 -11.87 8.47 -12.75
C ALA A 166 -12.66 8.05 -13.99
N SER A 167 -13.50 7.02 -13.83
CA SER A 167 -14.62 6.71 -14.70
C SER A 167 -15.84 7.56 -14.29
N THR A 168 -16.69 7.90 -15.27
CA THR A 168 -17.95 8.63 -15.00
C THR A 168 -19.16 7.78 -15.38
N VAL A 169 -19.44 7.65 -16.67
CA VAL A 169 -20.49 6.78 -17.19
C VAL A 169 -19.88 5.78 -18.18
N PRO A 170 -20.47 4.58 -18.33
CA PRO A 170 -19.94 3.53 -19.21
C PRO A 170 -19.69 3.95 -20.66
N SER A 171 -20.43 4.94 -21.16
CA SER A 171 -20.33 5.42 -22.54
C SER A 171 -19.24 6.47 -22.75
N VAL A 172 -18.53 6.87 -21.70
CA VAL A 172 -17.47 7.89 -21.75
C VAL A 172 -16.18 7.27 -21.23
N HIS A 173 -15.07 7.64 -21.85
CA HIS A 173 -13.75 7.19 -21.43
C HIS A 173 -13.40 7.71 -20.02
N PRO A 174 -12.56 6.98 -19.28
CA PRO A 174 -11.96 7.48 -18.05
C PRO A 174 -11.01 8.67 -18.29
N TYR A 175 -10.70 9.39 -17.22
CA TYR A 175 -9.75 10.50 -17.20
C TYR A 175 -8.72 10.28 -16.11
N VAL A 176 -7.49 10.70 -16.38
CA VAL A 176 -6.37 10.65 -15.41
C VAL A 176 -5.95 12.07 -15.07
N MET A 177 -5.75 12.34 -13.78
CA MET A 177 -5.16 13.57 -13.28
C MET A 177 -3.88 13.25 -12.53
N LEU A 178 -2.81 13.98 -12.84
CA LEU A 178 -1.50 13.88 -12.18
C LEU A 178 -1.00 15.27 -11.79
N ASN A 179 0.07 15.29 -11.01
CA ASN A 179 0.92 16.46 -10.83
C ASN A 179 2.36 16.06 -11.17
N TYR A 180 2.64 15.90 -12.47
CA TYR A 180 3.93 15.42 -12.98
C TYR A 180 5.00 16.51 -12.84
N THR A 181 6.09 16.20 -12.13
CA THR A 181 7.18 17.11 -11.77
C THR A 181 8.55 16.59 -12.23
N ASP A 182 8.54 15.75 -13.26
CA ASP A 182 9.71 15.14 -13.89
C ASP A 182 10.56 14.27 -12.94
N ARG A 183 9.96 13.68 -11.90
CA ARG A 183 10.66 12.75 -11.00
C ARG A 183 10.38 11.31 -11.38
N ARG A 184 11.30 10.39 -11.09
CA ARG A 184 11.10 8.95 -11.31
C ARG A 184 9.78 8.41 -10.70
N ARG A 185 9.44 8.83 -9.48
CA ARG A 185 8.16 8.46 -8.84
C ARG A 185 6.92 8.93 -9.63
N ASP A 186 7.05 10.00 -10.41
CA ASP A 186 5.93 10.54 -11.20
C ASP A 186 5.64 9.62 -12.39
N VAL A 187 6.65 8.89 -12.91
CA VAL A 187 6.49 7.84 -13.93
C VAL A 187 5.74 6.64 -13.35
N LEU A 188 6.09 6.20 -12.13
CA LEU A 188 5.35 5.14 -11.43
C LEU A 188 3.91 5.58 -11.13
N THR A 189 3.71 6.82 -10.71
CA THR A 189 2.36 7.36 -10.48
C THR A 189 1.55 7.41 -11.78
N LEU A 190 2.17 7.81 -12.90
CA LEU A 190 1.54 7.76 -14.23
C LEU A 190 1.14 6.31 -14.59
N ALA A 191 2.01 5.34 -14.34
CA ALA A 191 1.73 3.92 -14.56
C ALA A 191 0.55 3.43 -13.69
N HIS A 192 0.54 3.78 -12.40
CA HIS A 192 -0.53 3.47 -11.46
C HIS A 192 -1.89 3.93 -11.97
N GLU A 193 -2.00 5.22 -12.30
CA GLU A 193 -3.28 5.79 -12.74
C GLU A 193 -3.71 5.29 -14.11
N LEU A 194 -2.77 5.00 -15.01
CA LEU A 194 -3.08 4.36 -16.29
C LEU A 194 -3.45 2.88 -16.14
N GLY A 195 -2.96 2.20 -15.10
CA GLY A 195 -3.44 0.87 -14.73
C GLY A 195 -4.91 0.92 -14.31
N HIS A 196 -5.29 1.87 -13.45
CA HIS A 196 -6.71 2.14 -13.18
C HIS A 196 -7.47 2.53 -14.45
N GLY A 197 -6.90 3.39 -15.29
CA GLY A 197 -7.49 3.81 -16.55
C GLY A 197 -7.79 2.64 -17.50
N LEU A 198 -6.85 1.71 -17.64
CA LEU A 198 -7.01 0.46 -18.37
C LEU A 198 -8.17 -0.37 -17.78
N HIS A 199 -8.16 -0.58 -16.47
CA HIS A 199 -9.21 -1.34 -15.77
C HIS A 199 -10.59 -0.74 -16.03
N GLN A 200 -10.73 0.56 -15.82
CA GLN A 200 -11.98 1.31 -16.02
C GLN A 200 -12.45 1.24 -17.48
N ALA A 201 -11.55 1.40 -18.44
CA ALA A 201 -11.89 1.32 -19.86
C ALA A 201 -12.37 -0.08 -20.28
N LEU A 202 -11.75 -1.14 -19.74
CA LEU A 202 -12.15 -2.53 -20.02
C LEU A 202 -13.46 -2.91 -19.33
N ALA A 203 -13.66 -2.47 -18.09
CA ALA A 203 -14.84 -2.76 -17.27
C ALA A 203 -16.09 -1.97 -17.72
N ALA A 204 -15.93 -0.86 -18.46
CA ALA A 204 -17.04 -0.03 -18.94
C ALA A 204 -18.15 -0.83 -19.65
N LYS A 205 -17.80 -1.90 -20.37
CA LYS A 205 -18.79 -2.76 -21.06
C LYS A 205 -19.76 -3.51 -20.14
N GLN A 206 -19.45 -3.64 -18.85
CA GLN A 206 -20.34 -4.25 -17.86
C GLN A 206 -21.54 -3.36 -17.51
N GLY A 207 -21.48 -2.06 -17.87
CA GLY A 207 -22.53 -1.09 -17.63
C GLY A 207 -22.49 -0.49 -16.22
N ILE A 208 -23.41 0.44 -15.96
CA ILE A 208 -23.36 1.36 -14.81
C ILE A 208 -23.36 0.66 -13.45
N PHE A 209 -23.88 -0.56 -13.36
CA PHE A 209 -23.99 -1.30 -12.09
C PHE A 209 -22.79 -2.19 -11.79
N HIS A 210 -21.93 -2.46 -12.77
CA HIS A 210 -20.84 -3.43 -12.66
C HIS A 210 -19.50 -2.94 -13.20
N GLN A 211 -19.42 -1.73 -13.77
CA GLN A 211 -18.14 -1.17 -14.23
C GLN A 211 -17.20 -0.85 -13.07
N ASP A 212 -17.73 -0.53 -11.89
CA ASP A 212 -16.94 -0.15 -10.72
C ASP A 212 -16.48 -1.39 -9.97
N THR A 213 -15.26 -1.35 -9.43
CA THR A 213 -14.62 -2.48 -8.75
C THR A 213 -14.66 -2.30 -7.23
N PRO A 214 -14.87 -3.37 -6.46
CA PRO A 214 -14.65 -3.36 -5.02
C PRO A 214 -13.22 -2.93 -4.67
N LEU A 215 -13.03 -2.28 -3.52
CA LEU A 215 -11.73 -1.77 -3.08
C LEU A 215 -10.64 -2.85 -2.97
N THR A 216 -11.03 -4.10 -2.72
CA THR A 216 -10.13 -5.26 -2.61
C THR A 216 -9.47 -5.65 -3.92
N VAL A 217 -10.04 -5.27 -5.08
CA VAL A 217 -9.51 -5.58 -6.42
C VAL A 217 -9.24 -4.34 -7.26
N ALA A 218 -9.55 -3.15 -6.74
CA ALA A 218 -9.35 -1.88 -7.44
C ALA A 218 -7.88 -1.63 -7.79
N GLU A 219 -6.97 -2.03 -6.88
CA GLU A 219 -5.52 -1.85 -7.03
C GLU A 219 -4.86 -2.89 -7.94
N THR A 220 -5.59 -3.92 -8.40
CA THR A 220 -5.00 -5.02 -9.18
C THR A 220 -4.34 -4.53 -10.47
N ALA A 221 -4.94 -3.55 -11.16
CA ALA A 221 -4.39 -3.06 -12.42
C ALA A 221 -3.32 -1.97 -12.23
N SER A 222 -3.50 -1.09 -11.25
CA SER A 222 -2.58 0.01 -10.96
C SER A 222 -1.24 -0.50 -10.45
N VAL A 223 -1.24 -1.38 -9.45
CA VAL A 223 -0.01 -1.97 -8.89
C VAL A 223 0.67 -2.89 -9.90
N PHE A 224 -0.08 -3.66 -10.70
CA PHE A 224 0.52 -4.47 -11.76
C PHE A 224 1.24 -3.60 -12.80
N ALA A 225 0.64 -2.46 -13.17
CA ALA A 225 1.26 -1.51 -14.09
C ALA A 225 2.50 -0.83 -13.48
N GLU A 226 2.47 -0.50 -12.19
CA GLU A 226 3.65 -0.04 -11.47
C GLU A 226 4.79 -1.06 -11.55
N GLU A 227 4.54 -2.34 -11.27
CA GLU A 227 5.57 -3.38 -11.30
C GLU A 227 6.18 -3.58 -12.70
N LEU A 228 5.37 -3.51 -13.75
CA LEU A 228 5.87 -3.55 -15.14
C LEU A 228 6.84 -2.40 -15.43
N VAL A 229 6.50 -1.19 -14.99
CA VAL A 229 7.31 0.02 -15.22
C VAL A 229 8.52 0.04 -14.30
N PHE A 230 8.34 -0.35 -13.04
CA PHE A 230 9.39 -0.49 -12.04
C PHE A 230 10.48 -1.45 -12.53
N GLY A 231 10.12 -2.62 -13.04
CA GLY A 231 11.07 -3.59 -13.59
C GLY A 231 11.90 -3.01 -14.75
N ARG A 232 11.29 -2.17 -15.60
CA ARG A 232 11.99 -1.48 -16.70
C ARG A 232 12.95 -0.41 -16.20
N LEU A 233 12.50 0.44 -15.28
CA LEU A 233 13.34 1.47 -14.66
C LEU A 233 14.52 0.83 -13.94
N LEU A 234 14.28 -0.25 -13.20
CA LEU A 234 15.30 -0.97 -12.46
C LEU A 234 16.34 -1.63 -13.39
N ALA A 235 15.90 -2.23 -14.50
CA ALA A 235 16.78 -2.85 -15.48
C ALA A 235 17.63 -1.84 -16.26
N ALA A 236 17.16 -0.60 -16.39
CA ALA A 236 17.88 0.49 -17.05
C ALA A 236 18.83 1.27 -16.13
N GLU A 237 18.70 1.10 -14.80
CA GLU A 237 19.50 1.85 -13.83
C GLU A 237 20.81 1.13 -13.53
N ASP A 238 21.93 1.76 -13.88
CA ASP A 238 23.28 1.24 -13.70
C ASP A 238 23.96 1.75 -12.41
N ASP A 239 23.57 2.93 -11.90
CA ASP A 239 24.19 3.53 -10.73
C ASP A 239 23.67 2.87 -9.43
N PRO A 240 24.55 2.31 -8.58
CA PRO A 240 24.13 1.64 -7.35
C PRO A 240 23.33 2.52 -6.38
N ALA A 241 23.64 3.81 -6.29
CA ALA A 241 22.95 4.71 -5.37
C ALA A 241 21.54 5.06 -5.87
N SER A 242 21.40 5.33 -7.17
CA SER A 242 20.11 5.54 -7.83
C SER A 242 19.25 4.27 -7.80
N ARG A 243 19.85 3.10 -8.06
CA ARG A 243 19.19 1.79 -7.95
C ARG A 243 18.68 1.53 -6.53
N LEU A 244 19.51 1.79 -5.53
CA LEU A 244 19.09 1.72 -4.13
C LEU A 244 17.93 2.67 -3.84
N GLY A 245 17.96 3.91 -4.35
CA GLY A 245 16.87 4.87 -4.19
C GLY A 245 15.53 4.33 -4.68
N LEU A 246 15.50 3.80 -5.92
CA LEU A 246 14.32 3.19 -6.53
C LEU A 246 13.80 1.99 -5.72
N LEU A 247 14.69 1.07 -5.36
CA LEU A 247 14.35 -0.12 -4.58
C LEU A 247 13.85 0.24 -3.17
N SER A 248 14.48 1.22 -2.52
CA SER A 248 14.12 1.66 -1.17
C SER A 248 12.72 2.27 -1.15
N GLU A 249 12.39 3.12 -2.13
CA GLU A 249 11.06 3.74 -2.22
C GLU A 249 9.98 2.66 -2.41
N SER A 250 10.20 1.69 -3.31
CA SER A 250 9.27 0.57 -3.53
C SER A 250 9.09 -0.28 -2.27
N VAL A 251 10.19 -0.75 -1.67
CA VAL A 251 10.18 -1.61 -0.48
C VAL A 251 9.52 -0.90 0.71
N GLU A 252 9.81 0.38 0.94
CA GLU A 252 9.20 1.14 2.04
C GLU A 252 7.71 1.38 1.81
N GLY A 253 7.30 1.62 0.56
CA GLY A 253 5.90 1.68 0.16
C GLY A 253 5.16 0.37 0.45
N GLN A 254 5.73 -0.77 0.03
CA GLN A 254 5.16 -2.09 0.27
C GLN A 254 5.09 -2.43 1.77
N ILE A 255 6.12 -2.08 2.56
CA ILE A 255 6.10 -2.21 4.03
C ILE A 255 4.98 -1.37 4.65
N ALA A 256 4.77 -0.16 4.16
CA ALA A 256 3.72 0.73 4.65
C ALA A 256 2.30 0.28 4.26
N THR A 257 2.12 -0.29 3.08
CA THR A 257 0.80 -0.68 2.53
C THR A 257 0.39 -2.11 2.93
N ILE A 258 1.34 -3.02 3.10
CA ILE A 258 1.06 -4.42 3.46
C ILE A 258 1.23 -4.61 4.96
N PHE A 259 2.47 -4.58 5.44
CA PHE A 259 2.82 -5.01 6.80
C PHE A 259 2.28 -4.07 7.87
N ARG A 260 2.43 -2.75 7.68
CA ARG A 260 1.91 -1.76 8.63
C ARG A 260 0.37 -1.79 8.69
N GLN A 261 -0.31 -1.99 7.57
CA GLN A 261 -1.78 -2.06 7.54
C GLN A 261 -2.28 -3.33 8.24
N ILE A 262 -1.60 -4.47 8.09
CA ILE A 262 -1.94 -5.68 8.84
C ILE A 262 -1.65 -5.50 10.34
N ALA A 263 -0.55 -4.84 10.73
CA ALA A 263 -0.34 -4.50 12.15
C ALA A 263 -1.45 -3.59 12.72
N MET A 264 -1.94 -2.62 11.93
CA MET A 264 -3.11 -1.81 12.30
C MET A 264 -4.41 -2.62 12.36
N ASN A 265 -4.60 -3.58 11.46
CA ASN A 265 -5.73 -4.50 11.52
C ASN A 265 -5.69 -5.36 12.80
N GLN A 266 -4.50 -5.82 13.22
CA GLN A 266 -4.34 -6.55 14.48
C GLN A 266 -4.63 -5.67 15.71
N PHE A 267 -4.30 -4.37 15.65
CA PHE A 267 -4.72 -3.43 16.67
C PHE A 267 -6.25 -3.35 16.75
N GLU A 268 -6.93 -3.16 15.61
CA GLU A 268 -8.39 -3.14 15.54
C GLU A 268 -9.00 -4.44 16.06
N ASP A 269 -8.48 -5.60 15.67
CA ASP A 269 -8.94 -6.91 16.14
C ASP A 269 -8.88 -6.99 17.67
N GLN A 270 -7.72 -6.68 18.25
CA GLN A 270 -7.53 -6.77 19.70
C GLN A 270 -8.42 -5.77 20.45
N VAL A 271 -8.56 -4.52 20.01
CA VAL A 271 -9.43 -3.54 20.71
C VAL A 271 -10.92 -3.86 20.55
N HIS A 272 -11.34 -4.36 19.38
CA HIS A 272 -12.71 -4.79 19.16
C HIS A 272 -13.07 -5.99 20.02
N ASN A 273 -12.18 -6.98 20.12
CA ASN A 273 -12.39 -8.15 20.97
C ASN A 273 -12.32 -7.76 22.45
N ALA A 274 -11.33 -6.98 22.88
CA ALA A 274 -11.22 -6.48 24.25
C ALA A 274 -12.46 -5.67 24.68
N ARG A 275 -13.01 -4.80 23.81
CA ARG A 275 -14.27 -4.10 24.13
C ARG A 275 -15.43 -5.05 24.39
N ARG A 276 -15.51 -6.17 23.65
CA ARG A 276 -16.58 -7.17 23.79
C ARG A 276 -16.43 -8.02 25.04
N THR A 277 -15.21 -8.30 25.48
CA THR A 277 -14.93 -9.23 26.59
C THR A 277 -14.62 -8.53 27.92
N GLU A 278 -13.95 -7.38 27.87
CA GLU A 278 -13.45 -6.65 29.05
C GLU A 278 -14.30 -5.42 29.40
N GLY A 279 -15.08 -4.88 28.46
CA GLY A 279 -15.85 -3.65 28.67
C GLY A 279 -15.08 -2.40 28.24
N GLU A 280 -15.18 -1.30 29.00
CA GLU A 280 -14.61 0.00 28.56
C GLU A 280 -13.10 0.00 28.72
N LEU A 281 -12.39 0.36 27.66
CA LEU A 281 -10.93 0.33 27.63
C LEU A 281 -10.37 1.68 28.05
N SER A 282 -9.37 1.68 28.93
CA SER A 282 -8.67 2.91 29.32
C SER A 282 -7.73 3.38 28.21
N VAL A 283 -7.23 4.63 28.32
CA VAL A 283 -6.22 5.16 27.39
C VAL A 283 -4.96 4.31 27.40
N GLU A 284 -4.56 3.84 28.59
CA GLU A 284 -3.41 2.98 28.82
C GLU A 284 -3.61 1.64 28.12
N ARG A 285 -4.80 1.03 28.24
CA ARG A 285 -5.12 -0.24 27.57
C ARG A 285 -5.06 -0.14 26.05
N PHE A 286 -5.55 0.96 25.47
CA PHE A 286 -5.37 1.22 24.03
C PHE A 286 -3.89 1.36 23.65
N GLY A 287 -3.11 2.09 24.46
CA GLY A 287 -1.69 2.29 24.19
C GLY A 287 -0.85 1.02 24.33
N GLU A 288 -1.20 0.12 25.25
CA GLU A 288 -0.61 -1.20 25.40
C GLU A 288 -0.86 -2.08 24.16
N ILE A 289 -2.12 -2.16 23.71
CA ILE A 289 -2.48 -2.95 22.52
C ILE A 289 -1.81 -2.36 21.27
N TRP A 290 -1.79 -1.03 21.14
CA TRP A 290 -1.09 -0.37 20.04
C TRP A 290 0.39 -0.72 20.03
N ALA A 291 1.11 -0.48 21.13
CA ALA A 291 2.53 -0.82 21.20
C ALA A 291 2.79 -2.29 20.92
N GLY A 292 2.02 -3.21 21.52
CA GLY A 292 2.22 -4.64 21.31
C GLY A 292 2.11 -5.06 19.85
N THR A 293 1.09 -4.58 19.13
CA THR A 293 0.94 -4.91 17.69
C THR A 293 2.02 -4.30 16.81
N GLN A 294 2.60 -3.17 17.22
CA GLN A 294 3.71 -2.52 16.51
C GLN A 294 5.03 -3.23 16.83
N GLU A 295 5.25 -3.64 18.08
CA GLU A 295 6.37 -4.49 18.52
C GLU A 295 6.34 -5.86 17.81
N ASP A 296 5.16 -6.45 17.62
CA ASP A 296 5.01 -7.69 16.85
C ASP A 296 5.52 -7.52 15.41
N LEU A 297 5.17 -6.42 14.73
CA LEU A 297 5.68 -6.13 13.40
C LEU A 297 7.20 -5.86 13.41
N LEU A 298 7.62 -4.94 14.26
CA LEU A 298 8.95 -4.32 14.21
C LEU A 298 10.03 -5.17 14.89
N GLY A 299 9.66 -6.04 15.83
CA GLY A 299 10.57 -6.92 16.57
C GLY A 299 11.75 -6.17 17.20
N ASP A 300 12.93 -6.75 17.06
CA ASP A 300 14.19 -6.18 17.54
C ASP A 300 14.79 -5.12 16.59
N SER A 301 14.23 -4.96 15.37
CA SER A 301 14.79 -4.09 14.34
C SER A 301 14.51 -2.60 14.55
N VAL A 302 13.43 -2.27 15.27
CA VAL A 302 13.04 -0.89 15.60
C VAL A 302 12.60 -0.83 17.06
N GLU A 303 13.04 0.20 17.78
CA GLU A 303 12.55 0.51 19.13
C GLU A 303 11.21 1.23 19.04
N VAL A 304 10.20 0.69 19.74
CA VAL A 304 8.91 1.35 19.94
C VAL A 304 9.03 2.20 21.21
N THR A 305 9.10 3.52 21.05
CA THR A 305 9.26 4.44 22.18
C THR A 305 7.97 4.59 22.99
N ASP A 306 8.08 5.02 24.24
CA ASP A 306 6.90 5.21 25.10
C ASP A 306 5.91 6.25 24.55
N GLY A 307 6.41 7.29 23.88
CA GLY A 307 5.56 8.31 23.25
C GLY A 307 4.66 7.75 22.15
N TYR A 308 5.17 6.74 21.42
CA TYR A 308 4.46 6.09 20.32
C TYR A 308 3.19 5.36 20.77
N ARG A 309 3.05 5.03 22.06
CA ARG A 309 1.84 4.41 22.65
C ARG A 309 0.56 5.21 22.43
N SER A 310 0.65 6.53 22.23
CA SER A 310 -0.52 7.40 22.00
C SER A 310 -0.91 7.58 20.53
N TRP A 311 -0.11 7.07 19.60
CA TRP A 311 -0.22 7.38 18.17
C TRP A 311 -1.40 6.71 17.48
N TRP A 312 -2.00 5.66 18.06
CA TRP A 312 -3.29 5.13 17.59
C TRP A 312 -4.37 6.22 17.52
N SER A 313 -4.28 7.24 18.37
CA SER A 313 -5.35 8.22 18.57
C SER A 313 -5.51 9.26 17.45
N TYR A 314 -4.60 9.31 16.47
CA TYR A 314 -4.74 10.18 15.30
C TYR A 314 -5.16 9.43 14.03
N VAL A 315 -5.17 8.09 14.04
CA VAL A 315 -5.45 7.30 12.84
C VAL A 315 -6.95 7.40 12.53
N PRO A 316 -7.35 8.07 11.43
CA PRO A 316 -8.76 8.36 11.18
C PRO A 316 -9.56 7.10 10.81
N HIS A 317 -8.92 6.10 10.21
CA HIS A 317 -9.56 4.87 9.77
C HIS A 317 -10.25 4.09 10.89
N PHE A 318 -9.67 4.08 12.10
CA PHE A 318 -10.26 3.40 13.27
C PHE A 318 -11.62 4.01 13.68
N ILE A 319 -11.84 5.29 13.33
CA ILE A 319 -13.07 6.03 13.67
C ILE A 319 -14.03 6.03 12.49
N GLY A 320 -13.55 6.38 11.30
CA GLY A 320 -14.38 6.59 10.11
C GLY A 320 -14.74 5.32 9.36
N SER A 321 -13.85 4.33 9.37
CA SER A 321 -13.96 3.12 8.55
C SER A 321 -13.45 1.86 9.28
N PRO A 322 -14.11 1.42 10.38
CA PRO A 322 -13.62 0.27 11.15
C PRO A 322 -13.40 -0.98 10.29
N GLY A 323 -12.27 -1.64 10.52
CA GLY A 323 -11.83 -2.85 9.82
C GLY A 323 -11.40 -2.64 8.37
N TYR A 324 -11.35 -1.41 7.87
CA TYR A 324 -11.05 -1.14 6.46
C TYR A 324 -9.57 -1.35 6.10
N VAL A 325 -8.65 -1.20 7.06
CA VAL A 325 -7.21 -1.10 6.76
C VAL A 325 -6.64 -2.35 6.09
N TYR A 326 -7.21 -3.55 6.30
CA TYR A 326 -6.74 -4.76 5.60
C TYR A 326 -6.94 -4.66 4.08
N ALA A 327 -7.91 -3.88 3.60
CA ALA A 327 -8.23 -3.77 2.17
C ALA A 327 -7.04 -3.23 1.37
N TYR A 328 -6.21 -2.35 1.97
CA TYR A 328 -4.97 -1.88 1.36
C TYR A 328 -3.98 -3.04 1.13
N ALA A 329 -3.73 -3.83 2.18
CA ALA A 329 -2.84 -4.99 2.08
C ALA A 329 -3.40 -6.06 1.13
N TYR A 330 -4.72 -6.27 1.14
CA TYR A 330 -5.42 -7.21 0.27
C TYR A 330 -5.24 -6.83 -1.20
N GLY A 331 -5.57 -5.58 -1.56
CA GLY A 331 -5.45 -5.10 -2.94
C GLY A 331 -4.01 -5.13 -3.44
N GLN A 332 -3.06 -4.62 -2.65
CA GLN A 332 -1.64 -4.63 -2.99
C GLN A 332 -1.13 -6.06 -3.19
N LEU A 333 -1.37 -6.95 -2.22
CA LEU A 333 -0.79 -8.29 -2.25
C LEU A 333 -1.46 -9.17 -3.31
N LEU A 334 -2.76 -8.97 -3.57
CA LEU A 334 -3.45 -9.60 -4.71
C LEU A 334 -2.79 -9.19 -6.02
N ALA A 335 -2.55 -7.90 -6.22
CA ALA A 335 -1.92 -7.39 -7.43
C ALA A 335 -0.49 -7.96 -7.62
N LEU A 336 0.32 -7.94 -6.56
CA LEU A 336 1.67 -8.49 -6.57
C LEU A 336 1.68 -9.99 -6.82
N SER A 337 0.76 -10.75 -6.23
CA SER A 337 0.64 -12.19 -6.48
C SER A 337 0.21 -12.47 -7.93
N VAL A 338 -0.69 -11.67 -8.52
CA VAL A 338 -1.07 -11.81 -9.94
C VAL A 338 0.10 -11.44 -10.87
N TYR A 339 0.86 -10.39 -10.55
CA TYR A 339 2.07 -10.04 -11.27
C TYR A 339 3.14 -11.14 -11.16
N ARG A 340 3.29 -11.76 -10.00
CA ARG A 340 4.21 -12.88 -9.81
C ARG A 340 3.88 -14.05 -10.74
N LEU A 341 2.60 -14.36 -10.92
CA LEU A 341 2.16 -15.38 -11.89
C LEU A 341 2.50 -14.97 -13.33
N TYR A 342 2.47 -13.67 -13.66
CA TYR A 342 2.93 -13.17 -14.95
C TYR A 342 4.43 -13.37 -15.16
N GLU A 343 5.27 -13.15 -14.14
CA GLU A 343 6.71 -13.47 -14.23
C GLU A 343 6.97 -14.96 -14.49
N GLU A 344 6.15 -15.84 -13.92
CA GLU A 344 6.32 -17.29 -14.01
C GLU A 344 5.74 -17.89 -15.30
N GLN A 345 4.60 -17.37 -15.76
CA GLN A 345 3.84 -17.93 -16.89
C GLN A 345 3.99 -17.13 -18.19
N GLY A 346 4.48 -15.89 -18.12
CA GLY A 346 4.60 -14.98 -19.25
C GLY A 346 3.24 -14.68 -19.91
N GLU A 347 3.19 -14.71 -21.24
CA GLU A 347 1.98 -14.38 -22.02
C GLU A 347 0.78 -15.28 -21.70
N ALA A 348 0.97 -16.45 -21.08
CA ALA A 348 -0.10 -17.40 -20.82
C ALA A 348 -1.17 -16.90 -19.82
N ILE A 349 -0.81 -16.03 -18.86
CA ILE A 349 -1.78 -15.47 -17.90
C ILE A 349 -2.56 -14.28 -18.46
N VAL A 350 -2.02 -13.60 -19.48
CA VAL A 350 -2.54 -12.32 -20.00
C VAL A 350 -4.02 -12.38 -20.38
N PRO A 351 -4.54 -13.43 -21.06
CA PRO A 351 -5.96 -13.53 -21.36
C PRO A 351 -6.84 -13.55 -20.09
N GLY A 352 -6.45 -14.31 -19.07
CA GLY A 352 -7.18 -14.41 -17.80
C GLY A 352 -7.13 -13.10 -17.01
N TYR A 353 -5.97 -12.43 -17.02
CA TYR A 353 -5.82 -11.10 -16.42
C TYR A 353 -6.71 -10.05 -17.09
N LEU A 354 -6.73 -9.99 -18.43
CA LEU A 354 -7.59 -9.06 -19.16
C LEU A 354 -9.08 -9.38 -18.99
N GLU A 355 -9.45 -10.65 -18.82
CA GLU A 355 -10.81 -11.08 -18.48
C GLU A 355 -11.19 -10.63 -17.06
N MET A 356 -10.28 -10.75 -16.10
CA MET A 356 -10.44 -10.25 -14.73
C MET A 356 -10.71 -8.74 -14.73
N LEU A 357 -9.89 -7.94 -15.42
CA LEU A 357 -10.11 -6.49 -15.51
C LEU A 357 -11.42 -6.15 -16.24
N THR A 358 -11.72 -6.89 -17.31
CA THR A 358 -12.97 -6.79 -18.07
C THR A 358 -14.20 -7.00 -17.20
N ALA A 359 -14.13 -7.86 -16.19
CA ALA A 359 -15.26 -8.22 -15.37
C ALA A 359 -15.67 -7.09 -14.41
N GLY A 360 -14.80 -6.12 -14.11
CA GLY A 360 -15.11 -5.05 -13.16
C GLY A 360 -15.65 -5.60 -11.84
N GLY A 361 -16.78 -5.06 -11.36
CA GLY A 361 -17.55 -5.56 -10.21
C GLY A 361 -18.67 -6.54 -10.57
N SER A 362 -18.60 -7.26 -11.69
CA SER A 362 -19.63 -8.26 -12.08
C SER A 362 -19.44 -9.64 -11.42
N LYS A 363 -18.33 -9.85 -10.71
CA LYS A 363 -17.94 -11.12 -10.08
C LYS A 363 -17.38 -10.85 -8.68
N SER A 364 -17.51 -11.82 -7.79
CA SER A 364 -16.87 -11.73 -6.47
C SER A 364 -15.34 -11.80 -6.60
N PRO A 365 -14.56 -11.31 -5.62
CA PRO A 365 -13.11 -11.46 -5.59
C PRO A 365 -12.62 -12.88 -5.86
N GLU A 366 -13.24 -13.90 -5.27
CA GLU A 366 -12.87 -15.31 -5.48
C GLU A 366 -13.11 -15.76 -6.93
N GLN A 367 -14.23 -15.33 -7.53
CA GLN A 367 -14.53 -15.61 -8.93
C GLN A 367 -13.57 -14.87 -9.88
N LEU A 368 -13.09 -13.68 -9.49
CA LEU A 368 -12.07 -12.94 -10.22
C LEU A 368 -10.70 -13.64 -10.13
N GLY A 369 -10.30 -14.09 -8.93
CA GLY A 369 -9.08 -14.87 -8.72
C GLY A 369 -9.06 -16.15 -9.55
N ALA A 370 -10.20 -16.86 -9.66
CA ALA A 370 -10.29 -18.06 -10.48
C ALA A 370 -9.98 -17.84 -11.97
N LEU A 371 -10.20 -16.63 -12.51
CA LEU A 371 -9.88 -16.30 -13.92
C LEU A 371 -8.37 -16.29 -14.20
N VAL A 372 -7.56 -16.06 -13.17
CA VAL A 372 -6.10 -16.10 -13.22
C VAL A 372 -5.53 -17.35 -12.54
N GLY A 373 -6.39 -18.34 -12.27
CA GLY A 373 -5.99 -19.64 -11.71
C GLY A 373 -5.67 -19.62 -10.21
N VAL A 374 -6.27 -18.69 -9.46
CA VAL A 374 -5.97 -18.44 -8.04
C VAL A 374 -7.13 -18.80 -7.13
N ASP A 375 -6.79 -19.35 -5.96
CA ASP A 375 -7.69 -19.45 -4.80
C ASP A 375 -7.28 -18.43 -3.73
N LEU A 376 -8.14 -17.44 -3.46
CA LEU A 376 -7.87 -16.39 -2.46
C LEU A 376 -7.97 -16.89 -1.01
N GLY A 377 -8.58 -18.06 -0.79
CA GLY A 377 -8.64 -18.71 0.51
C GLY A 377 -7.38 -19.50 0.86
N ASP A 378 -6.46 -19.70 -0.09
CA ASP A 378 -5.19 -20.40 0.14
C ASP A 378 -4.11 -19.43 0.62
N PRO A 379 -3.57 -19.58 1.85
CA PRO A 379 -2.43 -18.78 2.31
C PRO A 379 -1.24 -18.80 1.36
N ALA A 380 -0.99 -19.92 0.67
CA ALA A 380 0.12 -20.06 -0.27
C ALA A 380 0.00 -19.12 -1.48
N PHE A 381 -1.21 -18.67 -1.83
CA PHE A 381 -1.38 -17.66 -2.87
C PHE A 381 -0.82 -16.30 -2.43
N TRP A 382 -1.04 -15.91 -1.19
CA TRP A 382 -0.54 -14.65 -0.63
C TRP A 382 0.99 -14.67 -0.49
N ASP A 383 1.58 -15.86 -0.30
CA ASP A 383 3.04 -16.05 -0.28
C ASP A 383 3.70 -15.65 -1.61
N ASN A 384 3.03 -15.81 -2.76
CA ASN A 384 3.57 -15.39 -4.07
C ASN A 384 3.91 -13.89 -4.10
N GLY A 385 2.99 -13.05 -3.63
CA GLY A 385 3.21 -11.60 -3.53
C GLY A 385 4.28 -11.27 -2.48
N LEU A 386 4.30 -11.99 -1.35
CA LEU A 386 5.32 -11.81 -0.31
C LEU A 386 6.71 -12.23 -0.78
N ASP A 387 6.83 -13.19 -1.69
CA ASP A 387 8.09 -13.63 -2.27
C ASP A 387 8.63 -12.62 -3.28
N LEU A 388 7.75 -11.94 -4.04
CA LEU A 388 8.16 -10.79 -4.84
C LEU A 388 8.69 -9.66 -3.95
N VAL A 389 7.98 -9.32 -2.87
CA VAL A 389 8.44 -8.34 -1.86
C VAL A 389 9.78 -8.76 -1.28
N ALA A 390 9.96 -10.04 -0.96
CA ALA A 390 11.22 -10.57 -0.44
C ALA A 390 12.38 -10.44 -1.44
N GLY A 391 12.11 -10.69 -2.72
CA GLY A 391 13.08 -10.50 -3.80
C GLY A 391 13.51 -9.04 -3.94
N GLN A 392 12.55 -8.10 -3.90
CA GLN A 392 12.84 -6.67 -3.94
C GLN A 392 13.61 -6.20 -2.70
N ILE A 393 13.27 -6.69 -1.50
CA ILE A 393 14.03 -6.43 -0.28
C ILE A 393 15.46 -6.92 -0.43
N GLU A 394 15.67 -8.12 -0.97
CA GLU A 394 17.04 -8.64 -1.15
C GLU A 394 17.85 -7.88 -2.18
N ALA A 395 17.22 -7.46 -3.28
CA ALA A 395 17.84 -6.56 -4.25
C ALA A 395 18.21 -5.21 -3.60
N ALA A 396 17.32 -4.64 -2.79
CA ALA A 396 17.56 -3.39 -2.06
C ALA A 396 18.71 -3.53 -1.07
N ARG A 397 18.79 -4.67 -0.37
CA ARG A 397 19.89 -5.00 0.56
C ARG A 397 21.22 -5.14 -0.16
N THR A 398 21.24 -5.80 -1.31
CA THR A 398 22.44 -5.92 -2.13
C THR A 398 22.93 -4.55 -2.59
N ALA A 399 22.04 -3.71 -3.12
CA ALA A 399 22.37 -2.34 -3.51
C ALA A 399 22.85 -1.48 -2.31
N ALA A 400 22.28 -1.70 -1.12
CA ALA A 400 22.70 -1.03 0.10
C ALA A 400 24.13 -1.39 0.49
N ASP A 401 24.50 -2.68 0.43
CA ASP A 401 25.85 -3.15 0.74
C ASP A 401 26.87 -2.56 -0.25
N GLU A 402 26.54 -2.47 -1.55
CA GLU A 402 27.37 -1.81 -2.57
C GLU A 402 27.63 -0.32 -2.25
N VAL A 403 26.58 0.41 -1.85
CA VAL A 403 26.68 1.83 -1.47
C VAL A 403 27.51 2.02 -0.20
N ILE A 404 27.33 1.16 0.81
CA ILE A 404 28.10 1.20 2.07
C ILE A 404 29.59 0.90 1.80
N GLU A 405 29.88 -0.07 0.95
CA GLU A 405 31.25 -0.36 0.53
C GLU A 405 31.89 0.80 -0.21
N ALA A 406 31.15 1.47 -1.10
CA ALA A 406 31.63 2.64 -1.83
C ALA A 406 31.98 3.80 -0.88
N ARG A 407 31.13 4.06 0.14
CA ARG A 407 31.39 5.07 1.20
C ARG A 407 32.64 4.74 2.02
N SER A 408 32.93 3.47 2.23
CA SER A 408 34.09 3.03 3.03
C SER A 408 35.43 3.13 2.27
N LYS A 409 35.38 3.24 0.93
CA LYS A 409 36.55 3.30 0.04
C LYS A 409 36.93 4.73 -0.36
N GLY A 410 36.03 5.70 -0.21
CA GLY A 410 36.25 7.13 -0.47
C GLY A 410 36.51 7.90 0.82
#